data_AF-A0A1X1N3M7-F1
#
_entry.id   AF-A0A1X1N3M7-F1
#
_cell.length_a   1.000
_cell.length_b   1.000
_cell.length_c   1.000
_cell.angle_alpha   90.00
_cell.angle_beta   90.00
_cell.angle_gamma   90.00
#
_symmetry.space_group_name_H-M   'P 1'
#
loop_
_entity.id
_entity.type
_entity.pdbx_description
1 polymer ?
#
loop_
_entity_poly.entity_id
_entity_poly.type
_entity_poly.pdbx_seq_one_letter_code
_entity_poly.pdbx_strand_id
1 'polypeptide(L)'
;MDKLGKQPVTAKVSLLTRERLTEEIAAQKERRVVLAGDERWSVAGLSRREAAQVRAAWRRELARLRQAGELLDTIDVLAIHGIELELRARGWWDRRWPAVPDEAMDPGRWPGSRDGGYPKGVPLRLPQPLARKVYAACWHTSAKSIAALRDWRDQNPGIVPPRWLVTEDWTTRELAGPLREYVELAWQVTTVGDVWRGGLWRGIEAGAALRSQVAN
;
A
#
# COMPACT_ATOMS: atom_id res chain seq x y z
N MET A 1 -14.26 -2.08 13.14
CA MET A 1 -13.36 -3.00 12.41
C MET A 1 -12.03 -3.28 13.11
N ASP A 2 -11.80 -2.75 14.33
CA ASP A 2 -10.47 -2.75 15.00
C ASP A 2 -10.12 -4.03 15.81
N LYS A 3 -11.01 -5.03 15.84
CA LYS A 3 -10.84 -6.23 16.70
C LYS A 3 -9.88 -7.29 16.15
N LEU A 4 -9.43 -7.17 14.90
CA LEU A 4 -8.63 -8.19 14.22
C LEU A 4 -7.12 -7.89 14.21
N GLY A 5 -6.69 -6.87 14.96
CA GLY A 5 -5.28 -6.51 15.08
C GLY A 5 -4.68 -5.88 13.81
N LYS A 6 -3.39 -5.51 13.91
CA LYS A 6 -2.63 -4.93 12.81
C LYS A 6 -1.58 -5.92 12.31
N GLN A 7 -1.46 -6.05 11.00
CA GLN A 7 -0.43 -6.85 10.34
C GLN A 7 0.73 -5.92 9.93
N PRO A 8 1.95 -6.13 10.46
CA PRO A 8 3.13 -5.39 10.01
C PRO A 8 3.51 -5.86 8.60
N VAL A 9 3.71 -4.91 7.68
CA VAL A 9 4.23 -5.17 6.34
C VAL A 9 5.28 -4.13 5.98
N THR A 10 6.17 -4.45 5.02
CA THR A 10 7.14 -3.48 4.50
C THR A 10 6.97 -3.34 3.00
N ALA A 11 6.53 -2.17 2.56
CA ALA A 11 6.45 -1.86 1.14
C ALA A 11 7.82 -1.44 0.60
N LYS A 12 8.30 -2.12 -0.44
CA LYS A 12 9.51 -1.71 -1.18
C LYS A 12 9.10 -0.69 -2.25
N VAL A 13 9.71 0.50 -2.19
CA VAL A 13 9.39 1.66 -3.05
C VAL A 13 10.65 2.27 -3.66
N SER A 14 10.47 3.13 -4.66
CA SER A 14 11.57 3.90 -5.26
C SER A 14 12.02 5.03 -4.33
N LEU A 15 13.18 5.62 -4.62
CA LEU A 15 13.65 6.82 -3.93
C LEU A 15 12.62 7.96 -4.01
N LEU A 16 12.15 8.25 -5.23
CA LEU A 16 11.16 9.29 -5.51
C LEU A 16 9.86 9.09 -4.72
N THR A 17 9.32 7.86 -4.68
CA THR A 17 8.11 7.59 -3.90
C THR A 17 8.35 7.82 -2.40
N ARG A 18 9.54 7.50 -1.89
CA ARG A 18 9.87 7.71 -0.47
C ARG A 18 9.98 9.19 -0.11
N GLU A 19 10.56 9.99 -1.00
CA GLU A 19 10.67 11.45 -0.86
C GLU A 19 9.29 12.10 -0.87
N ARG A 20 8.49 11.84 -1.91
CA ARG A 20 7.11 12.34 -2.01
C ARG A 20 6.22 11.95 -0.82
N LEU A 21 6.36 10.71 -0.34
CA LEU A 21 5.66 10.27 0.87
C LEU A 21 6.06 11.12 2.09
N THR A 22 7.34 11.46 2.22
CA THR A 22 7.83 12.25 3.36
C THR A 22 7.29 13.67 3.31
N GLU A 23 7.33 14.30 2.14
CA GLU A 23 6.76 15.63 1.89
C GLU A 23 5.26 15.67 2.16
N GLU A 24 4.51 14.69 1.66
CA GLU A 24 3.06 14.64 1.84
C GLU A 24 2.68 14.47 3.32
N ILE A 25 3.38 13.59 4.05
CA ILE A 25 3.14 13.42 5.48
C ILE A 25 3.46 14.70 6.28
N ALA A 26 4.49 15.44 5.90
CA ALA A 26 4.78 16.73 6.52
C ALA A 26 3.63 17.72 6.30
N ALA A 27 3.15 17.87 5.07
CA ALA A 27 2.05 18.78 4.76
C ALA A 27 0.72 18.38 5.43
N GLN A 28 0.41 17.07 5.52
CA GLN A 28 -0.78 16.60 6.23
C GLN A 28 -0.68 16.84 7.75
N LYS A 29 0.53 16.82 8.33
CA LYS A 29 0.74 17.22 9.72
C LYS A 29 0.51 18.71 9.93
N GLU A 30 0.96 19.56 9.01
CA GLU A 30 0.68 21.00 9.05
C GLU A 30 -0.82 21.27 8.97
N ARG A 31 -1.54 20.60 8.05
CA ARG A 31 -3.01 20.64 7.99
C ARG A 31 -3.65 20.27 9.32
N ARG A 32 -3.16 19.22 10.00
CA ARG A 32 -3.64 18.85 11.33
C ARG A 32 -3.43 19.96 12.36
N VAL A 33 -2.30 20.68 12.30
CA VAL A 33 -2.04 21.82 13.19
C VAL A 33 -3.05 22.93 12.95
N VAL A 34 -3.33 23.26 11.68
CA VAL A 34 -4.35 24.25 11.32
C VAL A 34 -5.72 23.85 11.86
N LEU A 35 -6.14 22.59 11.66
CA LEU A 35 -7.41 22.07 12.17
C LEU A 35 -7.49 22.12 13.71
N ALA A 36 -6.37 21.91 14.40
CA ALA A 36 -6.30 21.99 15.86
C ALA A 36 -6.35 23.43 16.39
N GLY A 37 -6.16 24.44 15.54
CA GLY A 37 -6.20 25.86 15.91
C GLY A 37 -7.61 26.44 16.04
N ASP A 38 -8.65 25.69 15.66
CA ASP A 38 -10.05 26.08 15.83
C ASP A 38 -10.39 26.25 17.33
N GLU A 39 -11.07 27.35 17.67
CA GLU A 39 -11.40 27.75 19.04
C GLU A 39 -12.13 26.64 19.82
N ARG A 40 -12.94 25.82 19.15
CA ARG A 40 -13.65 24.69 19.79
C ARG A 40 -12.72 23.63 20.37
N TRP A 41 -11.45 23.61 19.96
CA TRP A 41 -10.42 22.71 20.50
C TRP A 41 -9.53 23.37 21.55
N SER A 42 -9.73 24.66 21.83
CA SER A 42 -8.98 25.38 22.85
C SER A 42 -9.27 24.81 24.24
N VAL A 43 -8.22 24.73 25.06
CA VAL A 43 -8.31 24.33 26.48
C VAL A 43 -7.92 25.45 27.44
N ALA A 44 -7.70 26.67 26.91
CA ALA A 44 -7.35 27.82 27.72
C ALA A 44 -8.50 28.15 28.68
N GLY A 45 -8.18 28.39 29.96
CA GLY A 45 -9.18 28.73 30.98
C GLY A 45 -10.08 27.57 31.45
N LEU A 46 -9.98 26.37 30.87
CA LEU A 46 -10.80 25.22 31.24
C LEU A 46 -10.25 24.49 32.48
N SER A 47 -11.16 23.90 33.28
CA SER A 47 -10.76 22.96 34.32
C SER A 47 -10.10 21.70 33.72
N ARG A 48 -9.39 20.93 34.55
CA ARG A 48 -8.77 19.66 34.11
C ARG A 48 -9.78 18.68 33.50
N ARG A 49 -11.01 18.64 34.04
CA ARG A 49 -12.09 17.75 33.57
C ARG A 49 -12.59 18.17 32.19
N GLU A 50 -12.84 19.45 31.99
CA GLU A 50 -13.30 20.01 30.71
C GLU A 50 -12.22 19.89 29.64
N ALA A 51 -10.97 20.23 29.97
CA ALA A 51 -9.84 20.06 29.05
C ALA A 51 -9.66 18.60 28.62
N ALA A 52 -9.91 17.62 29.51
CA ALA A 52 -9.89 16.21 29.16
C ALA A 52 -11.02 15.83 28.19
N GLN A 53 -12.22 16.40 28.36
CA GLN A 53 -13.35 16.20 27.46
C GLN A 53 -13.09 16.78 26.07
N VAL A 54 -12.55 18.00 25.97
CA VAL A 54 -12.17 18.63 24.69
C VAL A 54 -11.11 17.79 23.97
N ARG A 55 -10.05 17.35 24.66
CA ARG A 55 -9.04 16.45 24.06
C ARG A 55 -9.61 15.12 23.61
N ALA A 56 -10.57 14.56 24.35
CA ALA A 56 -11.26 13.34 23.95
C ALA A 56 -12.13 13.56 22.70
N ALA A 57 -12.84 14.67 22.61
CA ALA A 57 -13.60 15.06 21.43
C ALA A 57 -12.69 15.27 20.22
N TRP A 58 -11.57 15.97 20.39
CA TRP A 58 -10.60 16.18 19.32
C TRP A 58 -10.01 14.86 18.79
N ARG A 59 -9.69 13.91 19.69
CA ARG A 59 -9.23 12.57 19.27
C ARG A 59 -10.29 11.80 18.45
N ARG A 60 -11.56 11.93 18.80
CA ARG A 60 -12.66 11.32 18.03
C ARG A 60 -12.80 11.99 16.66
N GLU A 61 -12.68 13.30 16.59
CA GLU A 61 -12.74 14.02 15.31
C GLU A 61 -11.56 13.65 14.40
N LEU A 62 -10.33 13.61 14.94
CA LEU A 62 -9.18 13.11 14.18
C LEU A 62 -9.39 11.69 13.65
N ALA A 63 -9.99 10.80 14.45
CA ALA A 63 -10.32 9.45 13.99
C ALA A 63 -11.34 9.46 12.85
N ARG A 64 -12.40 10.29 12.95
CA ARG A 64 -13.40 10.49 11.88
C ARG A 64 -12.76 11.01 10.60
N LEU A 65 -11.98 12.08 10.69
CA LEU A 65 -11.27 12.69 9.55
C LEU A 65 -10.38 11.68 8.82
N ARG A 66 -9.60 10.91 9.58
CA ARG A 66 -8.73 9.86 9.02
C ARG A 66 -9.51 8.73 8.36
N GLN A 67 -10.61 8.30 8.98
CA GLN A 67 -11.48 7.26 8.42
C GLN A 67 -12.17 7.72 7.13
N ALA A 68 -12.55 9.00 7.06
CA ALA A 68 -13.13 9.61 5.87
C ALA A 68 -12.12 9.91 4.75
N GLY A 69 -10.81 9.80 5.04
CA GLY A 69 -9.76 10.22 4.12
C GLY A 69 -9.61 11.74 4.01
N GLU A 70 -10.13 12.51 4.96
CA GLU A 70 -10.05 13.98 5.02
C GLU A 70 -8.77 14.48 5.73
N LEU A 71 -8.02 13.56 6.35
CA LEU A 71 -6.73 13.81 6.97
C LEU A 71 -5.82 12.58 6.89
N LEU A 72 -4.67 12.72 6.23
CA LEU A 72 -3.73 11.62 5.99
C LEU A 72 -2.39 11.86 6.71
N ASP A 73 -2.43 12.28 7.98
CA ASP A 73 -1.27 12.81 8.74
C ASP A 73 -0.28 11.75 9.26
N THR A 74 -0.48 10.48 8.92
CA THR A 74 0.42 9.39 9.26
C THR A 74 0.58 8.44 8.08
N ILE A 75 1.75 7.79 8.00
CA ILE A 75 2.06 6.83 6.93
C ILE A 75 1.02 5.71 6.88
N ASP A 76 0.62 5.17 8.04
CA ASP A 76 -0.38 4.10 8.12
C ASP A 76 -1.74 4.56 7.55
N VAL A 77 -2.24 5.74 7.96
CA VAL A 77 -3.54 6.25 7.48
C VAL A 77 -3.50 6.52 5.98
N LEU A 78 -2.43 7.18 5.50
CA LEU A 78 -2.24 7.45 4.07
C LEU A 78 -2.19 6.14 3.27
N ALA A 79 -1.41 5.16 3.72
CA ALA A 79 -1.28 3.88 3.05
C ALA A 79 -2.59 3.09 3.06
N ILE A 80 -3.32 3.07 4.19
CA ILE A 80 -4.63 2.39 4.28
C ILE A 80 -5.58 3.00 3.25
N HIS A 81 -5.78 4.32 3.28
CA HIS A 81 -6.69 5.00 2.35
C HIS A 81 -6.28 4.76 0.89
N GLY A 82 -4.99 4.92 0.59
CA GLY A 82 -4.44 4.71 -0.75
C GLY A 82 -4.57 3.26 -1.24
N ILE A 83 -4.36 2.26 -0.39
CA ILE A 83 -4.58 0.84 -0.74
C ILE A 83 -6.06 0.59 -1.03
N GLU A 84 -6.99 1.18 -0.27
CA GLU A 84 -8.41 1.04 -0.61
C GLU A 84 -8.74 1.66 -1.97
N LEU A 85 -8.18 2.84 -2.28
CA LEU A 85 -8.31 3.46 -3.61
C LEU A 85 -7.72 2.58 -4.71
N GLU A 86 -6.57 1.95 -4.47
CA GLU A 86 -5.93 1.04 -5.42
C GLU A 86 -6.79 -0.21 -5.67
N LEU A 87 -7.35 -0.79 -4.61
CA LEU A 87 -8.29 -1.91 -4.75
C LEU A 87 -9.56 -1.50 -5.49
N ARG A 88 -10.08 -0.29 -5.26
CA ARG A 88 -11.24 0.24 -6.01
C ARG A 88 -10.90 0.44 -7.49
N ALA A 89 -9.77 1.05 -7.80
CA ALA A 89 -9.31 1.30 -9.17
C ALA A 89 -9.12 0.00 -9.97
N ARG A 90 -8.76 -1.10 -9.30
CA ARG A 90 -8.67 -2.44 -9.90
C ARG A 90 -10.00 -3.19 -9.99
N GLY A 91 -11.09 -2.63 -9.44
CA GLY A 91 -12.38 -3.32 -9.32
C GLY A 91 -12.37 -4.46 -8.30
N TRP A 92 -11.44 -4.46 -7.35
CA TRP A 92 -11.22 -5.54 -6.37
C TRP A 92 -11.82 -5.24 -5.01
N TRP A 93 -12.21 -4.00 -4.75
CA TRP A 93 -12.71 -3.56 -3.45
C TRP A 93 -14.01 -4.26 -3.04
N ASP A 94 -15.02 -4.23 -3.92
CA ASP A 94 -16.34 -4.81 -3.68
C ASP A 94 -16.42 -6.30 -4.01
N ARG A 95 -15.37 -6.83 -4.64
CA ARG A 95 -15.28 -8.24 -4.98
C ARG A 95 -15.09 -9.07 -3.71
N ARG A 96 -15.91 -10.13 -3.59
CA ARG A 96 -15.70 -11.19 -2.60
C ARG A 96 -14.65 -12.15 -3.14
N TRP A 97 -13.57 -12.31 -2.38
CA TRP A 97 -12.50 -13.24 -2.69
C TRP A 97 -12.71 -14.53 -1.89
N PRO A 98 -12.40 -15.70 -2.47
CA PRO A 98 -12.25 -16.90 -1.67
C PRO A 98 -11.18 -16.70 -0.59
N ALA A 99 -11.17 -17.56 0.42
CA ALA A 99 -10.12 -17.56 1.42
C ALA A 99 -8.75 -17.65 0.73
N VAL A 100 -7.81 -16.83 1.21
CA VAL A 100 -6.42 -16.91 0.77
C VAL A 100 -5.80 -18.19 1.36
N PRO A 101 -5.12 -19.03 0.56
CA PRO A 101 -4.43 -20.19 1.10
C PRO A 101 -3.22 -19.76 1.93
N ASP A 102 -2.83 -20.57 2.92
CA ASP A 102 -1.74 -20.22 3.83
C ASP A 102 -0.41 -19.99 3.09
N GLU A 103 -0.15 -20.74 2.00
CA GLU A 103 1.04 -20.56 1.16
C GLU A 103 1.18 -19.17 0.53
N ALA A 104 0.07 -18.46 0.31
CA ALA A 104 0.13 -17.10 -0.22
C ALA A 104 0.49 -16.07 0.86
N MET A 105 0.30 -16.45 2.13
CA MET A 105 0.63 -15.67 3.31
C MET A 105 2.03 -16.00 3.84
N ASP A 106 2.67 -17.06 3.34
CA ASP A 106 3.98 -17.51 3.79
C ASP A 106 5.05 -16.43 3.59
N PRO A 107 6.02 -16.35 4.53
CA PRO A 107 7.14 -15.43 4.40
C PRO A 107 8.02 -15.89 3.24
N GLY A 108 8.19 -15.01 2.25
CA GLY A 108 9.05 -15.32 1.12
C GLY A 108 8.71 -14.51 -0.12
N ARG A 109 9.37 -14.87 -1.21
CA ARG A 109 9.16 -14.22 -2.50
C ARG A 109 7.92 -14.82 -3.14
N TRP A 110 6.96 -13.96 -3.48
CA TRP A 110 5.84 -14.38 -4.30
C TRP A 110 6.34 -14.92 -5.66
N PRO A 111 5.72 -15.97 -6.21
CA PRO A 111 6.03 -16.44 -7.55
C PRO A 111 5.93 -15.28 -8.56
N GLY A 112 6.88 -15.20 -9.48
CA GLY A 112 7.01 -14.05 -10.38
C GLY A 112 7.86 -12.94 -9.78
N SER A 113 7.68 -12.56 -8.51
CA SER A 113 8.42 -11.43 -7.89
C SER A 113 8.31 -10.17 -8.74
N ARG A 114 9.00 -9.05 -8.60
CA ARG A 114 10.43 -8.82 -8.84
C ARG A 114 10.74 -7.61 -7.97
N ASP A 115 11.67 -7.74 -7.05
CA ASP A 115 11.96 -6.63 -6.10
C ASP A 115 12.95 -5.62 -6.69
N GLY A 116 13.26 -5.76 -7.98
CA GLY A 116 14.20 -4.90 -8.66
C GLY A 116 13.71 -3.46 -8.76
N GLY A 117 14.59 -2.49 -8.54
CA GLY A 117 14.28 -1.06 -8.69
C GLY A 117 13.64 -0.36 -7.49
N TYR A 118 13.47 -1.04 -6.34
CA TYR A 118 12.80 -0.47 -5.16
C TYR A 118 13.69 -0.53 -3.90
N PRO A 119 14.73 0.33 -3.80
CA PRO A 119 15.74 0.22 -2.74
C PRO A 119 15.25 0.64 -1.36
N LYS A 120 14.09 1.32 -1.24
CA LYS A 120 13.62 1.88 0.04
C LYS A 120 12.48 1.05 0.63
N GLY A 121 12.53 0.80 1.93
CA GLY A 121 11.45 0.17 2.68
C GLY A 121 10.59 1.20 3.40
N VAL A 122 9.27 1.02 3.35
CA VAL A 122 8.29 1.77 4.14
C VAL A 122 7.56 0.78 5.06
N PRO A 123 7.82 0.80 6.38
CA PRO A 123 7.08 -0.05 7.32
C PRO A 123 5.65 0.47 7.50
N LEU A 124 4.68 -0.43 7.41
CA LEU A 124 3.25 -0.15 7.51
C LEU A 124 2.60 -1.08 8.53
N ARG A 125 1.57 -0.60 9.20
CA ARG A 125 0.72 -1.41 10.09
C ARG A 125 -0.71 -1.40 9.56
N LEU A 126 -1.03 -2.39 8.73
CA LEU A 126 -2.32 -2.48 8.07
C LEU A 126 -3.34 -3.21 8.97
N PRO A 127 -4.63 -2.82 8.95
CA PRO A 127 -5.68 -3.64 9.52
C PRO A 127 -5.65 -5.04 8.90
N GLN A 128 -5.67 -6.08 9.73
CA GLN A 128 -5.60 -7.47 9.24
C GLN A 128 -6.62 -7.79 8.12
N PRO A 129 -7.89 -7.31 8.18
CA PRO A 129 -8.85 -7.54 7.09
C PRO A 129 -8.43 -6.94 5.75
N LEU A 130 -7.82 -5.74 5.78
CA LEU A 130 -7.33 -5.08 4.58
C LEU A 130 -6.15 -5.83 3.99
N ALA A 131 -5.19 -6.22 4.83
CA ALA A 131 -4.05 -7.04 4.41
C ALA A 131 -4.56 -8.34 3.77
N ARG A 132 -5.38 -9.13 4.45
CA ARG A 132 -5.94 -10.38 3.92
C ARG A 132 -6.69 -10.19 2.60
N LYS A 133 -7.43 -9.08 2.44
CA LYS A 133 -8.10 -8.76 1.16
C LYS A 133 -7.09 -8.53 0.03
N VAL A 134 -6.00 -7.80 0.28
CA VAL A 134 -4.92 -7.60 -0.71
C VAL A 134 -4.29 -8.94 -1.10
N TYR A 135 -3.91 -9.76 -0.11
CA TYR A 135 -3.33 -11.09 -0.37
C TYR A 135 -4.29 -11.99 -1.18
N ALA A 136 -5.57 -12.05 -0.80
CA ALA A 136 -6.57 -12.83 -1.51
C ALA A 136 -6.77 -12.32 -2.94
N ALA A 137 -6.88 -11.00 -3.14
CA ALA A 137 -7.03 -10.41 -4.46
C ALA A 137 -5.84 -10.77 -5.36
N CYS A 138 -4.60 -10.49 -4.91
CA CYS A 138 -3.39 -10.79 -5.68
C CYS A 138 -3.27 -12.28 -6.03
N TRP A 139 -3.61 -13.17 -5.09
CA TRP A 139 -3.49 -14.61 -5.28
C TRP A 139 -4.47 -15.09 -6.34
N HIS A 140 -5.75 -14.79 -6.14
CA HIS A 140 -6.82 -15.29 -7.01
C HIS A 140 -6.81 -14.65 -8.39
N THR A 141 -6.33 -13.41 -8.54
CA THR A 141 -6.16 -12.80 -9.87
C THR A 141 -4.96 -13.38 -10.62
N SER A 142 -3.94 -13.81 -9.90
CA SER A 142 -2.68 -14.29 -10.49
C SER A 142 -2.58 -15.82 -10.51
N ALA A 143 -3.60 -16.55 -10.05
CA ALA A 143 -3.53 -18.00 -9.81
C ALA A 143 -3.09 -18.80 -11.05
N LYS A 144 -3.64 -18.47 -12.23
CA LYS A 144 -3.26 -19.13 -13.50
C LYS A 144 -1.80 -18.88 -13.85
N SER A 145 -1.34 -17.64 -13.74
CA SER A 145 0.05 -17.27 -14.04
C SER A 145 1.03 -17.83 -13.00
N ILE A 146 0.62 -17.92 -11.74
CA ILE A 146 1.39 -18.58 -10.67
C ILE A 146 1.56 -20.08 -10.96
N ALA A 147 0.48 -20.77 -11.36
CA ALA A 147 0.54 -22.18 -11.76
C ALA A 147 1.47 -22.36 -12.97
N ALA A 148 1.31 -21.55 -14.02
CA ALA A 148 2.19 -21.60 -15.18
C ALA A 148 3.66 -21.33 -14.84
N LEU A 149 3.95 -20.42 -13.90
CA LEU A 149 5.32 -20.18 -13.42
C LEU A 149 5.91 -21.36 -12.64
N ARG A 150 5.08 -22.12 -11.92
CA ARG A 150 5.49 -23.34 -11.22
C ARG A 150 5.78 -24.44 -12.24
N ASP A 151 4.88 -24.69 -13.18
CA ASP A 151 5.08 -25.66 -14.26
C ASP A 151 6.33 -25.33 -15.10
N TRP A 152 6.52 -24.05 -15.43
CA TRP A 152 7.72 -23.59 -16.12
C TRP A 152 8.99 -23.92 -15.34
N ARG A 153 8.99 -23.79 -14.01
CA ARG A 153 10.14 -24.11 -13.17
C ARG A 153 10.48 -25.59 -13.20
N ASP A 154 9.47 -26.44 -13.16
CA ASP A 154 9.63 -27.90 -13.19
C ASP A 154 10.18 -28.37 -14.54
N GLN A 155 9.79 -27.71 -15.63
CA GLN A 155 10.26 -27.99 -16.99
C GLN A 155 11.66 -27.43 -17.28
N ASN A 156 12.11 -26.43 -16.51
CA ASN A 156 13.38 -25.75 -16.72
C ASN A 156 14.28 -25.82 -15.46
N PRO A 157 14.63 -27.04 -15.00
CA PRO A 157 15.47 -27.19 -13.81
C PRO A 157 16.85 -26.56 -14.05
N GLY A 158 17.38 -25.86 -13.05
CA GLY A 158 18.69 -25.22 -13.11
C GLY A 158 18.72 -23.83 -13.75
N ILE A 159 17.64 -23.38 -14.41
CA ILE A 159 17.55 -21.99 -14.89
C ILE A 159 17.19 -21.07 -13.72
N VAL A 160 18.00 -20.03 -13.50
CA VAL A 160 17.78 -19.01 -12.48
C VAL A 160 17.32 -17.72 -13.15
N PRO A 161 16.03 -17.35 -13.04
CA PRO A 161 15.54 -16.09 -13.57
C PRO A 161 16.26 -14.89 -12.95
N PRO A 162 16.52 -13.84 -13.74
CA PRO A 162 17.22 -12.67 -13.24
C PRO A 162 16.43 -12.00 -12.11
N ARG A 163 17.15 -11.55 -11.08
CA ARG A 163 16.56 -10.88 -9.91
C ARG A 163 16.08 -9.46 -10.25
N TRP A 164 16.70 -8.85 -11.26
CA TRP A 164 16.43 -7.50 -11.76
C TRP A 164 16.03 -7.61 -13.24
N LEU A 165 14.97 -6.90 -13.65
CA LEU A 165 14.90 -6.47 -15.05
C LEU A 165 15.98 -5.40 -15.17
N VAL A 166 17.11 -5.78 -15.75
CA VAL A 166 18.16 -4.83 -16.12
C VAL A 166 17.50 -3.81 -17.06
N THR A 167 17.79 -2.54 -16.78
CA THR A 167 17.35 -1.24 -17.36
C THR A 167 16.89 -1.19 -18.82
N GLU A 168 16.31 -0.04 -19.20
CA GLU A 168 15.75 0.36 -20.53
C GLU A 168 16.44 -0.19 -21.78
N ASP A 169 17.72 -0.57 -21.70
CA ASP A 169 18.51 -1.11 -22.81
C ASP A 169 18.22 -2.60 -23.12
N TRP A 170 17.84 -3.41 -22.14
CA TRP A 170 17.42 -4.81 -22.39
C TRP A 170 15.92 -4.86 -22.60
N THR A 171 15.49 -4.55 -23.82
CA THR A 171 14.12 -4.89 -24.22
C THR A 171 13.90 -6.39 -24.07
N THR A 172 12.67 -6.81 -23.81
CA THR A 172 12.25 -8.23 -23.80
C THR A 172 12.67 -8.99 -25.08
N ARG A 173 13.06 -8.27 -26.14
CA ARG A 173 13.60 -8.79 -27.39
C ARG A 173 14.99 -9.43 -27.27
N GLU A 174 15.81 -9.02 -26.30
CA GLU A 174 17.16 -9.60 -26.10
C GLU A 174 17.14 -10.86 -25.23
N LEU A 175 16.08 -11.05 -24.45
CA LEU A 175 15.84 -12.32 -23.75
C LEU A 175 15.36 -13.35 -24.77
N ALA A 176 16.15 -14.42 -24.94
CA ALA A 176 15.82 -15.55 -25.81
C ALA A 176 15.47 -16.80 -24.99
N GLY A 177 14.71 -17.70 -25.61
CA GLY A 177 14.41 -19.01 -25.04
C GLY A 177 13.59 -18.96 -23.74
N PRO A 178 13.80 -19.91 -22.81
CA PRO A 178 12.96 -20.08 -21.62
C PRO A 178 12.85 -18.84 -20.72
N LEU A 179 13.87 -17.98 -20.66
CA LEU A 179 13.85 -16.79 -19.81
C LEU A 179 12.82 -15.74 -20.28
N ARG A 180 12.58 -15.65 -21.59
CA ARG A 180 11.55 -14.75 -22.14
C ARG A 180 10.16 -15.20 -21.70
N GLU A 181 9.88 -16.50 -21.83
CA GLU A 181 8.62 -17.09 -21.40
C GLU A 181 8.38 -16.86 -19.91
N TYR A 182 9.38 -17.09 -19.06
CA TYR A 182 9.29 -16.76 -17.64
C TYR A 182 8.92 -15.29 -17.41
N VAL A 183 9.54 -14.38 -18.16
CA VAL A 183 9.31 -12.94 -18.02
C VAL A 183 7.89 -12.54 -18.43
N GLU A 184 7.38 -13.10 -19.53
CA GLU A 184 6.01 -12.91 -20.00
C GLU A 184 4.99 -13.43 -18.97
N LEU A 185 5.20 -14.63 -18.43
CA LEU A 185 4.34 -15.19 -17.37
C LEU A 185 4.38 -14.35 -16.09
N ALA A 186 5.57 -13.93 -15.67
CA ALA A 186 5.74 -13.14 -14.46
C ALA A 186 5.18 -11.71 -14.57
N TRP A 187 5.01 -11.14 -15.78
CA TRP A 187 4.29 -9.87 -15.96
C TRP A 187 2.79 -9.97 -15.74
N GLN A 188 2.22 -11.17 -15.85
CA GLN A 188 0.79 -11.38 -15.60
C GLN A 188 0.47 -11.55 -14.11
N VAL A 189 1.49 -11.68 -13.26
CA VAL A 189 1.32 -11.76 -11.80
C VAL A 189 1.25 -10.36 -11.21
N THR A 190 0.14 -10.05 -10.54
CA THR A 190 0.10 -8.89 -9.64
C THR A 190 0.51 -9.33 -8.25
N THR A 191 1.59 -8.74 -7.74
CA THR A 191 2.10 -9.05 -6.40
C THR A 191 1.47 -8.16 -5.34
N VAL A 192 1.53 -8.59 -4.07
CA VAL A 192 1.16 -7.73 -2.94
C VAL A 192 2.01 -6.45 -2.89
N GLY A 193 3.28 -6.52 -3.29
CA GLY A 193 4.17 -5.37 -3.39
C GLY A 193 3.70 -4.33 -4.41
N ASP A 194 3.12 -4.77 -5.54
CA ASP A 194 2.54 -3.86 -6.54
C ASP A 194 1.36 -3.09 -5.95
N VAL A 195 0.47 -3.78 -5.23
CA VAL A 195 -0.68 -3.14 -4.58
C VAL A 195 -0.24 -2.20 -3.46
N TRP A 196 0.79 -2.54 -2.68
CA TRP A 196 1.32 -1.63 -1.66
C TRP A 196 1.94 -0.37 -2.28
N ARG A 197 2.71 -0.52 -3.36
CA ARG A 197 3.29 0.62 -4.11
C ARG A 197 2.22 1.49 -4.72
N GLY A 198 1.27 0.89 -5.45
CA GLY A 198 0.15 1.60 -6.06
C GLY A 198 -0.71 2.31 -5.01
N GLY A 199 -0.95 1.64 -3.88
CA GLY A 199 -1.65 2.22 -2.74
C GLY A 199 -0.94 3.43 -2.14
N LEU A 200 0.37 3.33 -1.89
CA LEU A 200 1.15 4.48 -1.41
C LEU A 200 1.11 5.65 -2.39
N TRP A 201 1.21 5.39 -3.69
CA TRP A 201 1.13 6.42 -4.72
C TRP A 201 -0.23 7.12 -4.71
N ARG A 202 -1.34 6.36 -4.72
CA ARG A 202 -2.68 6.94 -4.65
C ARG A 202 -2.95 7.68 -3.35
N GLY A 203 -2.38 7.22 -2.23
CA GLY A 203 -2.46 7.93 -0.96
C GLY A 203 -1.74 9.28 -1.01
N ILE A 204 -0.60 9.36 -1.69
CA ILE A 204 0.11 10.63 -1.94
C ILE A 204 -0.74 11.56 -2.80
N GLU A 205 -1.29 11.05 -3.91
CA GLU A 205 -2.16 11.83 -4.81
C GLU A 205 -3.42 12.35 -4.09
N ALA A 206 -4.06 11.51 -3.27
CA ALA A 206 -5.21 11.89 -2.47
C ALA A 206 -4.86 12.99 -1.45
N GLY A 207 -3.72 12.85 -0.76
CA GLY A 207 -3.21 13.88 0.14
C GLY A 207 -2.99 15.21 -0.56
N ALA A 208 -2.35 15.17 -1.74
CA ALA A 208 -2.12 16.35 -2.55
C ALA A 208 -3.44 17.01 -2.99
N ALA A 209 -4.44 16.24 -3.41
CA ALA A 209 -5.75 16.73 -3.80
C ALA A 209 -6.49 17.44 -2.65
N LEU A 210 -6.39 16.91 -1.43
CA LEU A 210 -6.96 17.56 -0.23
C LEU A 210 -6.37 18.95 0.02
N ARG A 211 -5.10 19.17 -0.32
CA ARG A 211 -4.47 20.50 -0.18
C ARG A 211 -5.02 21.48 -1.22
N SER A 212 -5.16 21.04 -2.47
CA SER A 212 -5.70 21.87 -3.54
C SER A 212 -7.14 22.31 -3.28
N GLN A 213 -7.94 21.50 -2.59
CA GLN A 213 -9.31 21.86 -2.19
C GLN A 213 -9.40 22.95 -1.11
N VAL A 214 -8.32 23.18 -0.34
CA VAL A 214 -8.29 24.19 0.74
C VAL A 214 -7.69 25.52 0.25
N ALA A 215 -6.96 25.50 -0.86
CA ALA A 215 -6.35 26.68 -1.46
C ALA A 215 -7.30 27.45 -2.42
N ASN A 216 -8.45 26.87 -2.76
CA ASN A 216 -9.54 27.47 -3.54
C ASN A 216 -10.71 27.81 -2.63
#